data_AF-A0A953UNM6-F1
#
_entry.id   AF-A0A953UNM6-F1
#
_cell.length_a   1.000
_cell.length_b   1.000
_cell.length_c   1.000
_cell.angle_alpha   90.00
_cell.angle_beta   90.00
_cell.angle_gamma   90.00
#
_symmetry.space_group_name_H-M   'P 1'
#
loop_
_entity.id
_entity.type
_entity.pdbx_description
1 polymer ?
#
loop_
_entity_poly.entity_id
_entity_poly.type
_entity_poly.pdbx_seq_one_letter_code
_entity_poly.pdbx_strand_id
1 'polypeptide(L)' 'MFGSERRAEPPLWKAAYAFHAEGSLEADLWVLDRTLQILFGEVGQVVKGIRQSITKRRLTGPKRKTLNAVANYLYRNRTR' A
#
# COMPACT_ATOMS: atom_id res chain seq x y z
N MET A 1 -24.55 1.18 -1.14
CA MET A 1 -23.78 1.82 -2.24
C MET A 1 -23.19 3.11 -1.68
N PHE A 2 -22.07 3.02 -0.95
CA PHE A 2 -21.43 4.19 -0.35
C PHE A 2 -20.42 4.77 -1.34
N GLY A 3 -20.87 5.78 -2.08
CA GLY A 3 -20.03 6.57 -2.96
C GLY A 3 -19.03 7.41 -2.17
N SER A 4 -17.75 7.16 -2.41
CA SER A 4 -16.70 8.14 -2.69
C SER A 4 -16.72 9.49 -1.96
N GLU A 5 -16.82 9.50 -0.63
CA GLU A 5 -16.29 10.62 0.13
C GLU A 5 -14.81 10.32 0.41
N ARG A 6 -13.90 11.00 -0.32
CA ARG A 6 -12.43 10.86 -0.13
C ARG A 6 -12.02 11.39 1.25
N ARG A 7 -12.35 10.64 2.30
CA ARG A 7 -11.62 10.71 3.58
C ARG A 7 -10.15 10.43 3.28
N ALA A 8 -9.25 11.02 4.07
CA ALA A 8 -7.82 10.77 3.91
C ALA A 8 -7.53 9.29 4.18
N GLU A 9 -7.56 8.46 3.14
CA GLU A 9 -7.36 7.02 3.29
C GLU A 9 -5.93 6.73 3.75
N PRO A 10 -5.75 5.84 4.74
CA PRO A 10 -4.44 5.40 5.18
C PRO A 10 -3.59 4.89 4.01
N PRO A 11 -2.26 5.10 4.02
CA PRO A 11 -1.38 4.79 2.90
C PRO A 11 -1.50 3.34 2.38
N LEU A 12 -1.77 2.36 3.26
CA LEU A 12 -1.88 0.96 2.85
C LEU A 12 -3.09 0.67 1.97
N TRP A 13 -4.26 1.27 2.24
CA TRP A 13 -5.45 1.09 1.41
C TRP A 13 -5.22 1.60 -0.03
N LYS A 14 -4.59 2.76 -0.17
CA LYS A 14 -4.19 3.31 -1.48
C LYS A 14 -3.26 2.37 -2.26
N ALA A 15 -2.40 1.64 -1.56
CA ALA A 15 -1.52 0.65 -2.20
C ALA A 15 -2.28 -0.63 -2.55
N ALA A 16 -3.16 -1.12 -1.68
CA ALA A 16 -3.97 -2.31 -1.92
C ALA A 16 -4.82 -2.16 -3.18
N TYR A 17 -5.48 -1.00 -3.35
CA TYR A 17 -6.32 -0.71 -4.52
C TYR A 17 -5.53 -0.55 -5.83
N ALA A 18 -4.20 -0.42 -5.77
CA ALA A 18 -3.38 -0.51 -6.98
C ALA A 18 -3.25 -1.95 -7.50
N PHE A 19 -3.44 -2.95 -6.62
CA PHE A 19 -3.29 -4.38 -6.90
C PHE A 19 -4.63 -5.13 -6.99
N HIS A 20 -5.62 -4.72 -6.21
CA HIS A 20 -6.90 -5.42 -6.01
C HIS A 20 -8.07 -4.45 -6.19
N ALA A 21 -9.27 -4.97 -6.44
CA ALA A 21 -10.45 -4.12 -6.53
C ALA A 21 -10.83 -3.54 -5.16
N GLU A 22 -11.42 -2.35 -5.14
CA GLU A 22 -11.95 -1.77 -3.91
C GLU A 22 -13.09 -2.65 -3.35
N GLY A 23 -13.07 -2.87 -2.03
CA GLY A 23 -14.02 -3.76 -1.34
C GLY A 23 -13.82 -5.26 -1.59
N SER A 24 -12.71 -5.66 -2.25
CA SER A 24 -12.38 -7.08 -2.43
C SER A 24 -11.69 -7.68 -1.20
N LEU A 25 -11.94 -8.97 -0.96
CA LEU A 25 -11.27 -9.72 0.11
C LEU A 25 -9.75 -9.67 -0.03
N GLU A 26 -9.23 -9.68 -1.24
CA GLU A 26 -7.80 -9.59 -1.50
C GLU A 26 -7.21 -8.24 -1.08
N ALA A 27 -7.96 -7.14 -1.24
CA ALA A 27 -7.52 -5.83 -0.75
C ALA A 27 -7.46 -5.82 0.78
N ASP A 28 -8.48 -6.35 1.45
CA ASP A 28 -8.55 -6.44 2.91
C ASP A 28 -7.40 -7.28 3.48
N LEU A 29 -7.19 -8.48 2.93
CA LEU A 29 -6.10 -9.37 3.34
C LEU A 29 -4.73 -8.75 3.09
N TRP A 30 -4.56 -8.03 1.98
CA TRP A 30 -3.31 -7.34 1.69
C TRP A 30 -3.02 -6.24 2.71
N VAL A 31 -4.03 -5.44 3.10
CA VAL A 31 -3.86 -4.40 4.12
C VAL A 31 -3.61 -5.01 5.48
N LEU A 32 -4.36 -6.05 5.87
CA LEU A 32 -4.20 -6.74 7.14
C LEU A 32 -2.77 -7.27 7.32
N ASP A 33 -2.27 -8.01 6.33
CA ASP A 33 -0.94 -8.62 6.38
C ASP A 33 0.18 -7.56 6.49
N ARG A 34 0.11 -6.48 5.71
CA ARG A 34 1.11 -5.40 5.78
C ARG A 34 1.00 -4.59 7.06
N THR A 35 -0.20 -4.43 7.59
CA THR A 35 -0.41 -3.76 8.89
C THR A 35 0.25 -4.56 10.00
N LEU A 36 0.06 -5.88 10.01
CA LEU A 36 0.69 -6.77 10.99
C LEU A 36 2.22 -6.72 10.90
N GLN A 37 2.79 -6.76 9.70
CA GLN A 37 4.24 -6.59 9.50
C GLN A 37 4.75 -5.25 10.07
N ILE A 38 4.02 -4.14 9.84
CA ILE A 38 4.40 -2.84 10.40
C ILE A 38 4.36 -2.86 11.92
N LEU A 39 3.33 -3.45 12.53
CA LEU A 39 3.20 -3.58 13.98
C LEU A 39 4.34 -4.40 14.60
N PHE A 40 4.89 -5.37 13.87
CA PHE A 40 6.08 -6.12 14.27
C PHE A 40 7.42 -5.44 13.93
N GLY A 41 7.40 -4.18 13.49
CA GLY A 41 8.61 -3.43 13.16
C GLY A 41 9.21 -3.74 11.79
N GLU A 42 8.51 -4.49 10.95
CA GLU A 42 9.00 -4.93 9.62
C GLU A 42 8.65 -3.95 8.49
N VAL A 43 8.40 -2.68 8.81
CA VAL A 43 8.09 -1.62 7.84
C VAL A 43 9.12 -1.53 6.70
N GLY A 44 10.40 -1.83 6.97
CA GLY A 44 11.43 -1.91 5.94
C GLY A 44 11.17 -2.99 4.89
N GLN A 45 10.67 -4.16 5.30
CA GLN A 45 10.28 -5.24 4.38
C GLN A 45 9.04 -4.86 3.58
N VAL A 46 8.05 -4.22 4.21
CA VAL A 46 6.86 -3.70 3.51
C VAL A 46 7.25 -2.72 2.40
N VAL A 47 8.12 -1.74 2.71
CA VAL A 47 8.63 -0.78 1.72
C VAL A 47 9.35 -1.49 0.57
N LYS A 48 10.21 -2.47 0.88
CA LYS A 48 10.94 -3.26 -0.12
C LYS A 48 9.98 -4.04 -1.01
N GLY A 49 8.98 -4.71 -0.43
CA GLY A 49 7.97 -5.48 -1.16
C GLY A 49 7.14 -4.64 -2.13
N ILE A 50 6.75 -3.44 -1.71
CA ILE A 50 6.04 -2.48 -2.59
C ILE A 50 6.93 -2.07 -3.77
N ARG A 51 8.18 -1.65 -3.51
CA ARG A 51 9.12 -1.25 -4.57
C ARG A 51 9.43 -2.39 -5.54
N GLN A 52 9.61 -3.60 -5.02
CA GLN A 52 9.80 -4.78 -5.86
C GLN A 52 8.58 -5.07 -6.72
N SER A 53 7.37 -4.89 -6.19
CA SER A 53 6.14 -5.10 -6.96
C SER A 53 6.04 -4.12 -8.12
N ILE A 54 6.43 -2.85 -7.93
CA ILE A 54 6.50 -1.85 -9.02
C ILE A 54 7.43 -2.33 -10.13
N THR A 55 8.66 -2.74 -9.78
CA THR A 55 9.67 -3.13 -10.78
C THR A 55 9.32 -4.45 -11.45
N LYS A 56 9.04 -5.50 -10.67
CA LYS A 56 8.82 -6.86 -11.19
C LYS A 56 7.54 -6.96 -12.02
N ARG A 57 6.48 -6.23 -11.65
CA ARG A 57 5.22 -6.18 -12.42
C ARG A 57 5.20 -5.08 -13.48
N ARG A 58 6.33 -4.37 -13.68
CA ARG A 58 6.50 -3.28 -14.66
C ARG A 58 5.38 -2.24 -14.57
N LEU A 59 4.98 -1.86 -13.35
CA LEU A 59 3.88 -0.92 -13.15
C LEU A 59 4.27 0.49 -13.61
N THR A 60 3.34 1.15 -14.30
CA THR A 60 3.51 2.48 -14.87
C THR A 60 2.38 3.42 -14.44
N GLY A 61 2.48 4.69 -14.86
CA GLY A 61 1.41 5.66 -14.73
C GLY A 61 0.93 5.91 -13.28
N PRO A 62 -0.39 6.10 -13.08
CA PRO A 62 -0.96 6.40 -11.77
C PRO A 62 -0.64 5.35 -10.69
N LYS A 63 -0.69 4.06 -11.02
CA LYS A 63 -0.39 2.97 -10.08
C LYS A 63 1.04 3.07 -9.55
N ARG A 64 2.02 3.29 -10.44
CA ARG A 64 3.42 3.50 -10.05
C ARG A 64 3.59 4.71 -9.12
N LYS A 65 2.94 5.83 -9.46
CA LYS A 65 3.01 7.06 -8.66
C LYS A 65 2.45 6.84 -7.25
N THR A 66 1.28 6.20 -7.15
CA THR A 66 0.64 5.88 -5.86
C THR A 66 1.52 4.98 -5.01
N LEU A 67 2.01 3.87 -5.56
CA LEU A 67 2.83 2.92 -4.81
C LEU A 67 4.16 3.51 -4.36
N ASN A 68 4.81 4.34 -5.20
CA ASN A 68 6.01 5.07 -4.80
C ASN A 68 5.72 6.06 -3.66
N ALA A 69 4.61 6.79 -3.71
CA ALA A 69 4.23 7.72 -2.65
C ALA A 69 4.00 7.00 -1.32
N VAL A 70 3.29 5.86 -1.34
CA VAL A 70 3.06 5.03 -0.15
C VAL A 70 4.39 4.49 0.40
N ALA A 71 5.23 3.89 -0.44
CA ALA A 71 6.53 3.36 -0.01
C ALA A 71 7.43 4.45 0.60
N ASN A 72 7.43 5.66 0.01
CA ASN A 72 8.21 6.78 0.54
C ASN A 72 7.65 7.31 1.85
N TYR A 73 6.33 7.36 2.02
CA TYR A 73 5.71 7.73 3.29
C TYR A 73 6.09 6.73 4.38
N LEU A 74 5.88 5.43 4.15
CA LEU A 74 6.22 4.39 5.14
C LEU A 74 7.71 4.43 5.51
N TYR A 75 8.59 4.57 4.52
CA TYR A 75 10.03 4.69 4.76
C TYR A 75 10.39 5.91 5.61
N ARG A 76 9.78 7.07 5.36
CA ARG A 76 10.04 8.30 6.14
C ARG A 76 9.56 8.18 7.59
N ASN A 77 8.51 7.38 7.83
CA ASN A 77 7.89 7.21 9.14
C ASN A 77 8.29 5.92 9.87
N ARG A 78 9.29 5.19 9.35
CA ARG A 78 9.66 3.83 9.81
C ARG A 78 10.14 3.71 11.27
N THR A 79 10.39 4.81 11.95
CA THR A 79 10.92 4.87 13.34
C THR A 79 9.98 5.63 14.29
N ARG A 80 8.77 5.97 13.83
CA ARG A 80 7.74 6.58 14.66
C ARG A 80 6.96 5.48 15.36
#